data_AF-A0A0E3R8N0-F1
#
_entry.id   AF-A0A0E3R8N0-F1
#
_cell.length_a   1.000
_cell.length_b   1.000
_cell.length_c   1.000
_cell.angle_alpha   90.00
_cell.angle_beta   90.00
_cell.angle_gamma   90.00
#
_symmetry.space_group_name_H-M   'P 1'
#
loop_
_entity.id
_entity.type
_entity.pdbx_description
1 polymer ?
#
loop_
_entity_poly.entity_id
_entity_poly.type
_entity_poly.pdbx_seq_one_letter_code
_entity_poly.pdbx_strand_id
1 'polypeptide(L)'
;MEQPVDVDSELGYEPLDSPWWVVLLEGIFAIIVGLFLLYSPAITTVILIQVLGIFWLAGGILSVLGAFVFSGNRMWKLLSGILSIIAGIVILTYPIYSPFIVLTLFVIFIGVWAIISGAVKLVSGLKGEGLGTGILGIVTIILGLLLLANALVGALALPWVFGIFLVIGGIGGVIGGLKMRT
;
A
#
# COMPACT_ATOMS: atom_id res chain seq x y z
N MET A 1 19.11 45.04 -4.65
CA MET A 1 19.29 43.63 -5.03
C MET A 1 19.51 42.86 -3.74
N GLU A 2 18.42 42.46 -3.09
CA GLU A 2 18.49 41.59 -1.90
C GLU A 2 18.51 40.16 -2.42
N GLN A 3 19.58 39.43 -2.13
CA GLN A 3 19.60 37.99 -2.34
C GLN A 3 18.61 37.37 -1.34
N PRO A 4 17.75 36.42 -1.76
CA PRO A 4 16.88 35.73 -0.82
C PRO A 4 17.77 34.97 0.17
N VAL A 5 17.63 35.31 1.45
CA VAL A 5 18.25 34.58 2.55
C VAL A 5 17.73 33.15 2.48
N ASP A 6 18.64 32.20 2.29
CA ASP A 6 18.35 30.77 2.24
C ASP A 6 18.00 30.27 3.65
N VAL A 7 16.72 30.40 4.01
CA VAL A 7 16.13 30.00 5.29
C VAL A 7 16.28 28.50 5.53
N ASP A 8 16.55 27.71 4.47
CA ASP A 8 16.67 26.26 4.55
C ASP A 8 17.95 25.83 5.29
N SER A 9 18.93 26.74 5.43
CA SER A 9 20.19 26.50 6.14
C SER A 9 20.13 26.65 7.67
N GLU A 10 19.12 27.35 8.22
CA GLU A 10 18.98 27.55 9.68
C GLU A 10 18.25 26.40 10.38
N LEU A 11 17.51 25.59 9.61
CA LEU A 11 16.86 24.39 10.10
C LEU A 11 17.78 23.21 9.77
N GLY A 12 18.59 22.79 10.74
CA GLY A 12 19.46 21.60 10.67
C GLY A 12 18.67 20.29 10.52
N TYR A 13 17.89 20.15 9.45
CA TYR A 13 17.36 18.89 8.98
C TYR A 13 18.46 18.21 8.19
N GLU A 14 19.36 17.51 8.89
CA GLU A 14 20.16 16.49 8.24
C GLU A 14 19.18 15.48 7.62
N PRO A 15 19.23 15.25 6.29
CA PRO A 15 18.46 14.17 5.69
C PRO A 15 18.86 12.88 6.42
N LEU A 16 17.90 12.24 7.09
CA LEU A 16 18.13 10.93 7.69
C LEU A 16 18.30 9.93 6.54
N ASP A 17 19.53 9.82 6.03
CA ASP A 17 19.87 8.85 5.00
C ASP A 17 19.63 7.46 5.55
N SER A 18 18.78 6.69 4.87
CA SER A 18 18.49 5.32 5.27
C SER A 18 19.79 4.50 5.21
N PRO A 19 20.10 3.71 6.25
CA PRO A 19 21.27 2.85 6.21
C PRO A 19 21.16 1.86 5.04
N TRP A 20 22.25 1.66 4.29
CA TRP A 20 22.29 0.75 3.14
C TRP A 20 21.83 -0.68 3.48
N TRP A 21 22.11 -1.14 4.71
CA TRP A 21 21.75 -2.47 5.17
C TRP A 21 20.24 -2.65 5.40
N VAL A 22 19.53 -1.56 5.72
CA VAL A 22 18.06 -1.58 5.87
C VAL A 22 17.43 -1.82 4.50
N VAL A 23 17.84 -1.04 3.50
CA VAL A 23 17.34 -1.15 2.11
C VAL A 23 17.64 -2.55 1.54
N LEU A 24 18.82 -3.08 1.82
CA LEU A 24 19.21 -4.43 1.39
C LEU A 24 18.35 -5.51 2.06
N LEU A 25 18.13 -5.42 3.37
CA LEU A 25 17.32 -6.37 4.13
C LEU A 25 15.85 -6.34 3.69
N GLU A 26 15.29 -5.15 3.46
CA GLU A 26 13.96 -4.98 2.88
C GLU A 26 13.85 -5.63 1.50
N GLY A 27 14.86 -5.44 0.64
CA GLY A 27 14.91 -6.07 -0.67
C GLY A 27 14.90 -7.59 -0.61
N ILE A 28 15.74 -8.18 0.25
CA ILE A 28 15.77 -9.63 0.47
C ILE A 28 14.41 -10.13 0.99
N PHE A 29 13.85 -9.45 1.98
CA PHE A 29 12.55 -9.83 2.55
C PHE A 29 11.44 -9.77 1.51
N ALA A 30 11.40 -8.72 0.70
CA ALA A 30 10.45 -8.58 -0.41
C ALA A 30 10.57 -9.72 -1.42
N ILE A 31 11.78 -10.12 -1.82
CA ILE A 31 11.98 -11.27 -2.71
C ILE A 31 11.42 -12.54 -2.08
N ILE A 32 11.76 -12.83 -0.82
CA ILE A 32 11.32 -14.05 -0.13
C ILE A 32 9.79 -14.11 -0.06
N VAL A 33 9.16 -13.04 0.42
CA VAL A 33 7.70 -12.95 0.51
C VAL A 33 7.06 -13.04 -0.87
N GLY A 34 7.64 -12.38 -1.87
CA GLY A 34 7.16 -12.40 -3.24
C GLY A 34 7.19 -13.81 -3.85
N LEU A 35 8.28 -14.54 -3.66
CA LEU A 35 8.39 -15.94 -4.10
C LEU A 35 7.37 -16.84 -3.39
N PHE A 36 7.16 -16.64 -2.08
CA PHE A 36 6.13 -17.38 -1.36
C PHE A 36 4.72 -17.09 -1.87
N LEU A 37 4.41 -15.83 -2.21
CA LEU A 37 3.13 -15.47 -2.81
C LEU A 37 2.92 -16.12 -4.18
N LEU A 38 3.98 -16.30 -4.97
CA LEU A 38 3.89 -16.96 -6.28
C LEU A 38 3.74 -18.48 -6.16
N TYR A 39 4.40 -19.09 -5.18
CA TYR A 39 4.42 -20.55 -5.00
C TYR A 39 3.22 -21.06 -4.18
N SER A 40 2.87 -20.38 -3.10
CA SER A 40 1.78 -20.76 -2.19
C SER A 40 0.90 -19.56 -1.82
N PRO A 41 0.23 -18.95 -2.83
CA PRO A 41 -0.50 -17.69 -2.66
C PRO A 41 -1.52 -17.72 -1.52
N ALA A 42 -2.26 -18.82 -1.38
CA ALA A 42 -3.28 -18.93 -0.35
C ALA A 42 -2.69 -18.88 1.07
N ILE A 43 -1.69 -19.73 1.36
CA ILE A 43 -1.10 -19.83 2.70
C ILE A 43 -0.32 -18.55 3.02
N THR A 44 0.47 -18.05 2.08
CA THR A 44 1.25 -16.82 2.29
C THR A 44 0.35 -15.62 2.52
N THR A 45 -0.76 -15.51 1.79
CA THR A 45 -1.74 -14.43 2.00
C THR A 45 -2.37 -14.50 3.40
N VAL A 46 -2.75 -15.69 3.87
CA VAL A 46 -3.26 -15.87 5.24
C VAL A 46 -2.25 -15.34 6.26
N ILE A 47 -0.97 -15.70 6.13
CA ILE A 47 0.09 -15.26 7.04
C ILE A 47 0.27 -13.75 6.99
N LEU A 48 0.38 -13.16 5.79
CA LEU A 48 0.54 -11.72 5.63
C LEU A 48 -0.63 -10.93 6.22
N ILE A 49 -1.85 -11.45 6.08
CA ILE A 49 -3.05 -10.80 6.61
C ILE A 49 -3.12 -10.96 8.13
N GLN A 50 -2.67 -12.07 8.70
CA GLN A 50 -2.50 -12.17 10.15
C GLN A 50 -1.48 -11.16 10.68
N VAL A 51 -0.35 -11.00 10.01
CA VAL A 51 0.66 -9.99 10.34
C VAL A 51 0.03 -8.58 10.29
N LEU A 52 -0.74 -8.27 9.25
CA LEU A 52 -1.52 -7.03 9.16
C LEU A 52 -2.48 -6.87 10.35
N GLY A 53 -3.19 -7.94 10.73
CA GLY A 53 -4.08 -7.95 11.89
C GLY A 53 -3.36 -7.60 13.20
N ILE A 54 -2.16 -8.15 13.42
CA ILE A 54 -1.32 -7.82 14.57
C ILE A 54 -0.93 -6.33 14.55
N PHE A 55 -0.51 -5.81 13.40
CA PHE A 55 -0.17 -4.39 13.26
C PHE A 55 -1.37 -3.47 13.51
N TRP A 56 -2.56 -3.84 13.02
CA TRP A 56 -3.79 -3.09 13.28
C TRP A 56 -4.22 -3.14 14.75
N LEU A 57 -4.03 -4.27 15.42
CA LEU A 57 -4.22 -4.34 16.87
C LEU A 57 -3.28 -3.41 17.61
N ALA A 58 -1.97 -3.53 17.36
CA ALA A 58 -0.95 -2.73 18.04
C ALA A 58 -1.15 -1.24 17.77
N GLY A 59 -1.31 -0.84 16.51
CA GLY A 59 -1.57 0.55 16.12
C GLY A 59 -2.88 1.08 16.69
N GLY A 60 -3.93 0.25 16.76
CA GLY A 60 -5.20 0.62 17.36
C GLY A 60 -5.09 0.89 18.85
N ILE A 61 -4.39 0.02 19.60
CA ILE A 61 -4.10 0.21 21.02
C ILE A 61 -3.31 1.50 21.23
N LEU A 62 -2.24 1.71 20.45
CA LEU A 62 -1.42 2.92 20.54
C LEU A 62 -2.23 4.18 20.23
N SER A 63 -3.14 4.14 19.26
CA SER A 63 -4.02 5.27 18.92
C SER A 63 -5.00 5.60 20.05
N VAL A 64 -5.61 4.57 20.66
CA VAL A 64 -6.50 4.75 21.83
C VAL A 64 -5.73 5.35 23.00
N LEU A 65 -4.56 4.79 23.36
CA LEU A 65 -3.72 5.33 24.43
C LEU A 65 -3.28 6.78 24.12
N GLY A 66 -2.86 7.05 22.89
CA GLY A 66 -2.46 8.38 22.43
C GLY A 66 -3.58 9.41 22.47
N ALA A 67 -4.85 8.99 22.44
CA ALA A 67 -6.00 9.87 22.64
C ALA A 67 -6.15 10.37 24.09
N PHE A 68 -5.54 9.70 25.06
CA PHE A 68 -5.49 10.15 26.46
C PHE A 68 -4.26 10.99 26.76
N VAL A 69 -3.16 10.77 26.03
CA VAL A 69 -1.87 11.45 26.24
C VAL A 69 -1.79 12.78 25.49
N PHE A 70 -2.25 12.83 24.23
CA PHE A 70 -2.09 13.99 23.36
C PHE A 70 -3.44 14.68 23.10
N SER A 71 -3.51 15.98 23.35
CA SER A 71 -4.74 16.79 23.30
C SER A 71 -5.34 17.02 21.89
N GLY A 72 -4.60 16.71 20.82
CA GLY A 72 -5.08 16.88 19.43
C GLY A 72 -5.98 15.74 18.93
N ASN A 73 -7.10 16.08 18.29
CA ASN A 73 -8.01 15.19 17.55
C ASN A 73 -8.43 13.90 18.29
N ARG A 74 -8.73 14.02 19.59
CA ARG A 74 -9.08 12.89 20.47
C ARG A 74 -10.18 11.98 19.91
N MET A 75 -11.26 12.56 19.39
CA MET A 75 -12.38 11.79 18.83
C MET A 75 -11.93 10.92 17.64
N TRP A 76 -11.15 11.48 16.72
CA TRP A 76 -10.64 10.76 15.57
C TRP A 76 -9.66 9.65 15.97
N LYS A 77 -8.80 9.88 16.97
CA LYS A 77 -7.88 8.87 17.49
C LYS A 77 -8.61 7.69 18.15
N LEU A 78 -9.64 7.99 18.95
CA LEU A 78 -10.47 6.96 19.56
C LEU A 78 -11.22 6.16 18.48
N LEU A 79 -11.85 6.83 17.52
CA LEU A 79 -12.62 6.17 16.46
C LEU A 79 -11.72 5.28 15.60
N SER A 80 -10.60 5.81 15.10
CA SER A 80 -9.66 5.04 14.28
C SER A 80 -9.01 3.91 15.08
N GLY A 81 -8.68 4.16 16.35
CA GLY A 81 -8.06 3.19 17.24
C GLY A 81 -8.99 2.01 17.53
N ILE A 82 -10.24 2.28 17.90
CA ILE A 82 -11.25 1.26 18.15
C ILE A 82 -11.53 0.45 16.88
N LEU A 83 -11.69 1.12 15.73
CA LEU A 83 -11.94 0.44 14.46
C LEU A 83 -10.77 -0.47 14.07
N SER A 84 -9.54 0.01 14.26
CA SER A 84 -8.31 -0.76 14.02
C SER A 84 -8.20 -1.98 14.94
N ILE A 85 -8.55 -1.83 16.23
CA ILE A 85 -8.61 -2.95 17.18
C ILE A 85 -9.64 -3.99 16.72
N ILE A 86 -10.87 -3.57 16.42
CA ILE A 86 -11.92 -4.48 15.98
C ILE A 86 -11.48 -5.24 14.72
N ALA A 87 -10.93 -4.52 13.74
CA ALA A 87 -10.47 -5.13 12.50
C ALA A 87 -9.33 -6.13 12.75
N GLY A 88 -8.37 -5.80 13.60
CA GLY A 88 -7.30 -6.71 13.99
C GLY A 88 -7.81 -7.96 14.72
N ILE A 89 -8.77 -7.81 15.65
CA ILE A 89 -9.37 -8.96 16.37
C ILE A 89 -10.08 -9.87 15.37
N VAL A 90 -10.90 -9.31 14.47
CA VAL A 90 -11.63 -10.07 13.44
C VAL A 90 -10.67 -10.85 12.55
N ILE A 91 -9.58 -10.21 12.10
CA ILE A 91 -8.57 -10.87 11.26
C ILE A 91 -7.95 -12.08 11.96
N LEU A 92 -7.55 -11.93 13.23
CA LEU A 92 -6.90 -13.00 13.99
C LEU A 92 -7.87 -14.11 14.43
N THR A 93 -9.14 -13.77 14.64
CA THR A 93 -10.17 -14.75 15.02
C THR A 93 -10.58 -15.61 13.83
N TYR A 94 -10.63 -15.02 12.62
CA TYR A 94 -11.08 -15.71 11.40
C TYR A 94 -9.99 -15.73 10.32
N PRO A 95 -8.85 -16.41 10.56
CA PRO A 95 -7.68 -16.34 9.68
C PRO A 95 -7.91 -16.92 8.28
N ILE A 96 -8.88 -17.82 8.12
CA ILE A 96 -9.20 -18.43 6.82
C ILE A 96 -10.12 -17.52 5.99
N TYR A 97 -11.06 -16.81 6.64
CA TYR A 97 -12.05 -15.98 5.94
C TYR A 97 -11.59 -14.53 5.75
N SER A 98 -10.79 -14.00 6.68
CA SER A 98 -10.32 -12.62 6.63
C SER A 98 -9.54 -12.26 5.36
N PRO A 99 -8.74 -13.17 4.75
CA PRO A 99 -8.08 -12.87 3.49
C PRO A 99 -9.02 -12.54 2.34
N PHE A 100 -10.09 -13.32 2.20
CA PHE A 100 -11.07 -13.10 1.13
C PHE A 100 -11.72 -11.73 1.29
N ILE A 101 -12.12 -11.37 2.51
CA ILE A 101 -12.75 -10.08 2.80
C ILE A 101 -11.78 -8.92 2.50
N VAL A 102 -10.57 -8.98 3.06
CA VAL A 102 -9.57 -7.91 2.91
C VAL A 102 -9.16 -7.73 1.45
N LEU A 103 -8.87 -8.81 0.74
CA LEU A 103 -8.49 -8.74 -0.67
C LEU A 103 -9.64 -8.27 -1.55
N THR A 104 -10.88 -8.72 -1.31
CA THR A 104 -12.05 -8.24 -2.06
C THR A 104 -12.30 -6.75 -1.83
N LEU A 105 -12.22 -6.27 -0.59
CA LEU A 105 -12.31 -4.83 -0.30
C LEU A 105 -11.21 -4.04 -1.02
N PHE A 106 -9.99 -4.57 -1.05
CA PHE A 106 -8.88 -3.94 -1.74
C PHE A 106 -9.09 -3.90 -3.26
N VAL A 107 -9.65 -4.95 -3.86
CA VAL A 107 -10.01 -4.96 -5.28
C VAL A 107 -11.13 -3.98 -5.59
N ILE A 108 -12.15 -3.88 -4.75
CA ILE A 108 -13.21 -2.89 -4.91
C ILE A 108 -12.61 -1.48 -4.90
N PHE A 109 -11.71 -1.21 -3.95
CA PHE A 109 -11.00 0.06 -3.87
C PHE A 109 -10.20 0.35 -5.15
N ILE A 110 -9.40 -0.61 -5.63
CA ILE A 110 -8.64 -0.47 -6.88
C ILE A 110 -9.57 -0.25 -8.07
N GLY A 111 -10.67 -0.99 -8.16
CA GLY A 111 -11.64 -0.89 -9.27
C GLY A 111 -12.30 0.49 -9.33
N VAL A 112 -12.74 1.01 -8.18
CA VAL A 112 -13.29 2.37 -8.07
C VAL A 112 -12.23 3.41 -8.43
N TRP A 113 -11.01 3.27 -7.90
CA TRP A 113 -9.90 4.17 -8.22
C TRP A 113 -9.52 4.14 -9.71
N ALA A 114 -9.54 2.96 -10.34
CA ALA A 114 -9.31 2.80 -11.76
C ALA A 114 -10.38 3.51 -12.60
N ILE A 115 -11.66 3.44 -12.20
CA ILE A 115 -12.74 4.17 -12.88
C ILE A 115 -12.53 5.69 -12.74
N ILE A 116 -12.25 6.19 -11.53
CA ILE A 116 -12.03 7.62 -11.28
C ILE A 116 -10.82 8.13 -12.09
N SER A 117 -9.68 7.45 -12.00
CA SER A 117 -8.47 7.82 -12.71
C SER A 117 -8.61 7.68 -14.24
N GLY A 118 -9.34 6.66 -14.70
CA GLY A 118 -9.66 6.47 -16.10
C GLY A 118 -10.57 7.59 -16.64
N ALA A 119 -11.55 8.04 -15.85
CA ALA A 119 -12.39 9.18 -16.20
C ALA A 119 -11.57 10.49 -16.30
N VAL A 120 -10.65 10.73 -15.35
CA VAL A 120 -9.73 11.87 -15.41
C VAL A 120 -8.88 11.80 -16.69
N LYS A 121 -8.24 10.66 -16.98
CA LYS A 121 -7.43 10.46 -18.21
C LYS A 121 -8.25 10.64 -19.47
N LEU A 122 -9.50 10.20 -19.49
CA LEU A 122 -10.39 10.36 -20.63
C LEU A 122 -10.68 11.84 -20.89
N VAL A 123 -11.04 12.60 -19.85
CA VAL A 123 -11.27 14.05 -19.95
C VAL A 123 -9.99 14.77 -20.39
N SER A 124 -8.84 14.40 -19.83
CA SER A 124 -7.51 14.88 -20.20
C SER A 124 -7.18 14.63 -21.69
N GLY A 125 -7.44 13.42 -22.19
CA GLY A 125 -7.25 13.09 -23.61
C GLY A 125 -8.12 13.93 -24.53
N LEU A 126 -9.36 14.23 -24.14
CA LEU A 126 -10.26 15.11 -24.90
C LEU A 126 -9.81 16.58 -24.88
N LYS A 127 -9.08 17.00 -23.84
CA LYS A 127 -8.51 18.35 -23.69
C LYS A 127 -7.22 18.56 -24.50
N GLY A 128 -6.76 17.56 -25.25
CA GLY A 128 -5.63 17.69 -26.16
C GLY A 128 -4.32 17.06 -25.68
N GLU A 129 -4.32 16.31 -24.58
CA GLU A 129 -3.14 15.55 -24.09
C GLU A 129 -2.81 14.30 -24.94
N GLY A 130 -3.34 14.24 -26.17
CA GLY A 130 -3.14 13.17 -27.14
C GLY A 130 -4.17 12.05 -27.07
N LEU A 131 -4.47 11.44 -28.22
CA LEU A 131 -5.39 10.31 -28.33
C LEU A 131 -4.97 9.11 -27.48
N GLY A 132 -3.65 8.91 -27.28
CA GLY A 132 -3.12 7.86 -26.42
C GLY A 132 -3.65 7.95 -24.98
N THR A 133 -3.71 9.16 -24.42
CA THR A 133 -4.20 9.40 -23.05
C THR A 133 -5.70 9.08 -22.93
N GLY A 134 -6.48 9.43 -23.95
CA GLY A 134 -7.91 9.09 -24.00
C GLY A 134 -8.17 7.58 -24.08
N ILE A 135 -7.43 6.87 -24.95
CA ILE A 135 -7.52 5.41 -25.09
C ILE A 135 -7.11 4.73 -23.78
N LEU A 136 -6.01 5.17 -23.15
CA LEU A 136 -5.60 4.67 -21.84
C LEU A 136 -6.67 4.92 -20.77
N GLY A 137 -7.36 6.05 -20.82
CA GLY A 137 -8.51 6.34 -19.96
C GLY A 137 -9.62 5.31 -20.12
N ILE A 138 -10.05 5.04 -21.36
CA ILE A 138 -11.07 4.03 -21.67
C ILE A 138 -10.65 2.64 -21.19
N VAL A 139 -9.42 2.22 -21.50
CA VAL A 139 -8.88 0.92 -21.05
C VAL A 139 -8.87 0.83 -19.53
N THR A 140 -8.46 1.90 -18.83
CA THR A 140 -8.44 1.93 -17.36
C THR A 140 -9.85 1.82 -16.78
N ILE A 141 -10.85 2.48 -17.37
CA ILE A 141 -12.26 2.37 -16.96
C ILE A 141 -12.76 0.94 -17.14
N ILE A 142 -12.49 0.33 -18.30
CA ILE A 142 -12.90 -1.05 -18.59
C ILE A 142 -12.27 -2.01 -17.58
N LEU A 143 -10.97 -1.87 -17.29
CA LEU A 143 -10.29 -2.68 -16.28
C LEU A 143 -10.92 -2.49 -14.89
N GLY A 144 -11.23 -1.25 -14.50
CA GLY A 144 -11.92 -0.97 -13.26
C GLY A 144 -13.30 -1.64 -13.18
N LEU A 145 -14.11 -1.55 -14.23
CA LEU A 145 -15.40 -2.20 -14.32
C LEU A 145 -15.29 -3.73 -14.28
N LEU A 146 -14.30 -4.31 -14.97
CA LEU A 146 -14.03 -5.75 -14.94
C LEU A 146 -13.67 -6.23 -13.53
N LEU A 147 -12.82 -5.48 -12.82
CA LEU A 147 -12.47 -5.77 -11.43
C LEU A 147 -13.69 -5.71 -10.51
N LEU A 148 -14.57 -4.73 -10.70
CA LEU A 148 -15.79 -4.61 -9.88
C LEU A 148 -16.83 -5.68 -10.22
N ALA A 149 -16.96 -6.06 -11.48
CA ALA A 149 -17.89 -7.08 -11.93
C ALA A 149 -17.55 -8.46 -11.34
N ASN A 150 -16.26 -8.76 -11.14
CA ASN A 150 -15.83 -9.98 -10.49
C ASN A 150 -14.71 -9.72 -9.48
N ALA A 151 -15.08 -9.03 -8.39
CA ALA A 151 -14.14 -8.66 -7.33
C ALA A 151 -13.49 -9.88 -6.65
N LEU A 152 -14.17 -11.04 -6.64
CA LEU A 152 -13.61 -12.27 -6.07
C LEU A 152 -12.48 -12.82 -6.94
N VAL A 153 -12.64 -12.87 -8.27
CA VAL A 153 -11.56 -13.29 -9.18
C VAL A 153 -10.39 -12.31 -9.12
N GLY A 154 -10.67 -11.01 -9.07
CA GLY A 154 -9.63 -10.00 -8.85
C GLY A 154 -8.87 -10.24 -7.55
N ALA A 155 -9.59 -10.53 -6.45
CA ALA A 155 -9.00 -10.73 -5.14
C ALA A 155 -8.11 -11.96 -5.13
N LEU A 156 -8.55 -13.04 -5.79
CA LEU A 156 -7.73 -14.23 -5.99
C LEU A 156 -6.52 -13.95 -6.87
N ALA A 157 -6.56 -13.04 -7.85
CA ALA A 157 -5.38 -12.72 -8.66
C ALA A 157 -4.32 -11.88 -7.92
N LEU A 158 -4.72 -11.11 -6.90
CA LEU A 158 -3.84 -10.16 -6.21
C LEU A 158 -2.54 -10.77 -5.64
N PRO A 159 -2.54 -11.94 -4.97
CA PRO A 159 -1.31 -12.55 -4.47
C PRO A 159 -0.24 -12.71 -5.54
N TRP A 160 -0.61 -13.12 -6.76
CA TRP A 160 0.32 -13.26 -7.87
C TRP A 160 0.85 -11.92 -8.34
N VAL A 161 -0.03 -10.93 -8.49
CA VAL A 161 0.35 -9.58 -8.89
C VAL A 161 1.33 -8.98 -7.88
N PHE A 162 0.99 -9.02 -6.58
CA PHE A 162 1.85 -8.57 -5.50
C PHE A 162 3.15 -9.37 -5.43
N GLY A 163 3.10 -10.68 -5.64
CA GLY A 163 4.29 -11.54 -5.67
C GLY A 163 5.30 -11.10 -6.72
N ILE A 164 4.84 -10.84 -7.96
CA ILE A 164 5.68 -10.32 -9.04
C ILE A 164 6.26 -8.96 -8.68
N PHE A 165 5.43 -8.03 -8.20
CA PHE A 165 5.89 -6.69 -7.80
C PHE A 165 6.92 -6.73 -6.67
N LEU A 166 6.72 -7.59 -5.68
CA LEU A 166 7.67 -7.76 -4.57
C LEU A 166 8.99 -8.38 -5.01
N VAL A 167 8.97 -9.34 -5.94
CA VAL A 167 10.21 -9.90 -6.49
C VAL A 167 10.97 -8.83 -7.29
N ILE A 168 10.30 -8.12 -8.20
CA ILE A 168 10.94 -7.08 -9.02
C ILE A 168 11.47 -5.93 -8.14
N GLY A 169 10.61 -5.41 -7.25
CA GLY A 169 10.98 -4.34 -6.33
C GLY A 169 12.07 -4.76 -5.36
N GLY A 170 12.02 -6.01 -4.87
CA GLY A 170 13.03 -6.55 -3.98
C GLY A 170 14.39 -6.72 -4.63
N ILE A 171 14.45 -7.16 -5.91
CA ILE A 171 15.68 -7.16 -6.70
C ILE A 171 16.24 -5.73 -6.80
N GLY A 172 15.37 -4.75 -7.09
CA GLY A 172 15.73 -3.34 -7.10
C GLY A 172 16.29 -2.85 -5.77
N GLY A 173 15.67 -3.25 -4.65
CA GLY A 173 16.12 -2.91 -3.30
C GLY A 173 17.49 -3.51 -2.95
N VAL A 174 17.73 -4.77 -3.32
CA VAL A 174 19.05 -5.41 -3.13
C VAL A 174 20.13 -4.67 -3.91
N ILE A 175 19.89 -4.34 -5.18
CA ILE A 175 20.84 -3.59 -6.02
C ILE A 175 21.06 -2.19 -5.45
N GLY A 176 19.99 -1.50 -5.05
CA GLY A 176 20.03 -0.17 -4.47
C GLY A 176 20.84 -0.13 -3.17
N GLY A 177 20.59 -1.06 -2.24
CA GLY A 177 21.33 -1.16 -0.99
C GLY A 177 22.81 -1.48 -1.20
N LEU A 178 23.16 -2.35 -2.16
CA LEU A 178 24.56 -2.61 -2.52
C LEU A 178 25.25 -1.37 -3.12
N LYS A 179 24.52 -0.58 -3.92
CA LYS A 179 25.04 0.66 -4.49
C LYS A 179 25.30 1.72 -3.43
N MET A 180 24.45 1.84 -2.41
CA MET A 180 24.64 2.78 -1.28
C MET A 180 25.85 2.45 -0.40
N ARG A 181 26.29 1.19 -0.41
CA ARG A 181 27.48 0.77 0.34
C ARG A 181 28.80 1.22 -0.33
N THR A 182 28.80 1.40 -1.65
CA THR A 182 30.00 1.67 -2.45
C THR A 182 30.20 3.17 -2.61
#